data_AF-A0A7C1EP25-F1
#
_entry.id   AF-A0A7C1EP25-F1
#
_cell.length_a   1.000
_cell.length_b   1.000
_cell.length_c   1.000
_cell.angle_alpha   90.00
_cell.angle_beta   90.00
_cell.angle_gamma   90.00
#
_symmetry.space_group_name_H-M   'P 1'
#
loop_
_entity.id
_entity.type
_entity.pdbx_description
1 polymer ?
#
loop_
_entity_poly.entity_id
_entity_poly.type
_entity_poly.pdbx_seq_one_letter_code
_entity_poly.pdbx_strand_id
1 'polypeptide(L)'
;MRRNASLALIVILLLVQFGLRVHNPLAMAAFWDENSHISRARALFNFEQSPIANSHGKLLLYFWLGAFQPGEHVGALVVSRWAVALFSLLGSAGMMAAARLLFGRQAMIPALAFYTLAPWSLFFDRMAFADPFTGALAALAAWQSLWLVRIPTPRQGVIVGLLVALAALAKLTTAVIACLPILAILLFTAKKNESFFQYFSGVKKLWRRYRTALIAAGIAAAVPWLIVLGAGAWLAAIEGEKTILVDTYLIGDNTRAGGILDRLQNTFITKTDLLLSPGMTILLAMLVILQLWKRPAPTLYALAWLLAIWGPVTLVATELQSRYLSAGIPALAAIFGGGMVVAGERLARISRLNPLSTRGEGTSTPFDSPCMRGEVSLITYGLAFVILSLWAITFAIPFAQKATSDPVALEMPYLDTTNYFSGTFTTWATRDALADLAETGERVEGKIPLVGVLRVCEVHELMMPDGFAWDCMPSTDFLDQKVPRDTTTWTALVRNVERYPFVYVMTDYLAPDQPPATLAWQLVAAYPRPHGTNVVTVWRVSKSSGDVNETHSSETQIGP
;
A
#
# COMPACT_ATOMS: atom_id res chain seq x y z
N MET A 1 23.56 -28.31 12.10
CA MET A 1 22.73 -27.56 13.06
C MET A 1 22.54 -26.08 12.71
N ARG A 2 23.59 -25.23 12.59
CA ARG A 2 23.43 -23.76 12.35
C ARG A 2 22.57 -23.37 11.14
N ARG A 3 22.70 -24.07 10.00
CA ARG A 3 21.90 -23.80 8.79
C ARG A 3 20.41 -24.05 9.00
N ASN A 4 20.06 -25.09 9.75
CA ASN A 4 18.67 -25.46 10.02
C ASN A 4 18.01 -24.45 10.97
N ALA A 5 18.75 -23.99 11.99
CA ALA A 5 18.27 -22.95 12.91
C ALA A 5 17.98 -21.62 12.20
N SER A 6 18.86 -21.17 11.29
CA SER A 6 18.61 -19.94 10.52
C SER A 6 17.40 -20.06 9.58
N LEU A 7 17.21 -21.23 8.95
CA LEU A 7 16.04 -21.46 8.11
C LEU A 7 14.76 -21.48 8.93
N ALA A 8 14.75 -22.18 10.07
CA ALA A 8 13.59 -22.21 10.97
C ALA A 8 13.21 -20.80 11.43
N LEU A 9 14.18 -19.97 11.81
CA LEU A 9 13.92 -18.58 12.21
C LEU A 9 13.35 -17.74 11.06
N ILE A 10 13.86 -17.90 9.83
CA ILE A 10 13.31 -17.22 8.65
C ILE A 10 11.85 -17.63 8.43
N VAL A 11 11.54 -18.93 8.50
CA VAL A 11 10.18 -19.44 8.35
C VAL A 11 9.26 -18.88 9.44
N ILE A 12 9.70 -18.89 10.70
CA ILE A 12 8.95 -18.30 11.82
C ILE A 12 8.65 -16.82 11.57
N LEU A 13 9.65 -16.03 11.16
CA LEU A 13 9.47 -14.62 10.88
C LEU A 13 8.49 -14.38 9.71
N LEU A 14 8.55 -15.19 8.66
CA LEU A 14 7.59 -15.10 7.54
C LEU A 14 6.16 -15.49 7.96
N LEU A 15 6.02 -16.51 8.82
CA LEU A 15 4.72 -16.89 9.38
C LEU A 15 4.16 -15.81 10.31
N VAL A 16 5.01 -15.19 11.14
CA VAL A 16 4.63 -14.04 11.97
C VAL A 16 4.24 -12.86 11.09
N GLN A 17 5.01 -12.57 10.05
CA GLN A 17 4.69 -11.52 9.07
C GLN A 17 3.28 -11.74 8.50
N PHE A 18 3.02 -12.93 7.94
CA PHE A 18 1.74 -13.28 7.36
C PHE A 18 0.62 -13.23 8.40
N GLY A 19 0.80 -13.87 9.56
CA GLY A 19 -0.17 -13.92 10.66
C GLY A 19 -0.60 -12.53 11.11
N LEU A 20 0.34 -11.62 11.32
CA LEU A 20 0.05 -10.23 11.69
C LEU A 20 -0.74 -9.47 10.60
N ARG A 21 -0.61 -9.85 9.33
CA ARG A 21 -1.27 -9.17 8.20
C ARG A 21 -2.64 -9.75 7.85
N VAL A 22 -2.89 -11.02 8.19
CA VAL A 22 -4.19 -11.66 7.95
C VAL A 22 -5.09 -11.71 9.18
N HIS A 23 -4.54 -11.48 10.38
CA HIS A 23 -5.31 -11.49 11.62
C HIS A 23 -6.33 -10.34 11.66
N ASN A 24 -7.59 -10.66 11.97
CA ASN A 24 -8.73 -9.74 12.02
C ASN A 24 -8.75 -8.75 10.82
N PRO A 25 -8.90 -9.25 9.59
CA PRO A 25 -8.77 -8.44 8.38
C PRO A 25 -9.88 -7.40 8.27
N LEU A 26 -11.00 -7.53 9.01
CA LEU A 26 -12.12 -6.59 8.99
C LEU A 26 -12.08 -5.54 10.12
N ALA A 27 -11.04 -5.57 10.97
CA ALA A 27 -10.85 -4.55 12.01
C ALA A 27 -10.87 -3.14 11.39
N MET A 28 -10.09 -2.96 10.32
CA MET A 28 -10.09 -1.75 9.51
C MET A 28 -11.31 -1.72 8.60
N ALA A 29 -12.02 -0.60 8.60
CA ALA A 29 -13.07 -0.33 7.62
C ALA A 29 -12.54 -0.43 6.18
N ALA A 30 -13.43 -0.73 5.23
CA ALA A 30 -13.10 -0.71 3.80
C ALA A 30 -12.76 0.72 3.37
N PHE A 31 -11.69 0.86 2.59
CA PHE A 31 -11.28 2.12 1.98
C PHE A 31 -11.59 2.13 0.48
N TRP A 32 -11.91 3.31 -0.07
CA TRP A 32 -12.32 3.47 -1.47
C TRP A 32 -11.39 2.81 -2.49
N ASP A 33 -10.07 2.96 -2.34
CA ASP A 33 -9.15 2.34 -3.29
C ASP A 33 -9.21 0.81 -3.25
N GLU A 34 -9.51 0.20 -2.10
CA GLU A 34 -9.72 -1.25 -2.05
C GLU A 34 -10.96 -1.63 -2.86
N ASN A 35 -12.04 -0.87 -2.76
CA ASN A 35 -13.22 -1.07 -3.61
C ASN A 35 -12.87 -0.93 -5.09
N SER A 36 -12.19 0.16 -5.48
CA SER A 36 -11.81 0.36 -6.87
C SER A 36 -10.90 -0.76 -7.40
N HIS A 37 -9.97 -1.26 -6.58
CA HIS A 37 -9.11 -2.37 -6.98
C HIS A 37 -9.88 -3.68 -7.09
N ILE A 38 -10.78 -3.98 -6.16
CA ILE A 38 -11.56 -5.23 -6.12
C ILE A 38 -12.58 -5.27 -7.27
N SER A 39 -13.33 -4.19 -7.48
CA SER A 39 -14.34 -4.12 -8.55
C SER A 39 -13.69 -4.22 -9.93
N ARG A 40 -12.60 -3.49 -10.17
CA ARG A 40 -11.81 -3.60 -11.41
C ARG A 40 -11.19 -4.99 -11.56
N ALA A 41 -10.68 -5.59 -10.50
CA ALA A 41 -10.14 -6.95 -10.56
C ALA A 41 -11.19 -7.95 -11.06
N ARG A 42 -12.43 -7.84 -10.59
CA ARG A 42 -13.54 -8.70 -11.07
C ARG A 42 -13.83 -8.45 -12.56
N ALA A 43 -14.07 -7.20 -12.94
CA ALA A 43 -14.41 -6.84 -14.31
C ALA A 43 -13.31 -7.22 -15.32
N LEU A 44 -12.04 -6.96 -14.98
CA LEU A 44 -10.92 -7.20 -15.88
C LEU A 44 -10.55 -8.68 -15.98
N PHE A 45 -10.67 -9.43 -14.87
CA PHE A 45 -10.35 -10.86 -14.87
C PHE A 45 -11.38 -11.67 -15.68
N ASN A 46 -12.64 -11.22 -15.70
CA ASN A 46 -13.70 -11.78 -16.54
C ASN A 46 -13.75 -11.18 -17.95
N PHE A 47 -12.85 -10.24 -18.28
CA PHE A 47 -12.83 -9.50 -19.55
C PHE A 47 -14.17 -8.80 -19.87
N GLU A 48 -14.91 -8.38 -18.85
CA GLU A 48 -16.15 -7.58 -18.98
C GLU A 48 -15.84 -6.14 -19.38
N GLN A 49 -14.61 -5.69 -19.12
CA GLN A 49 -14.11 -4.36 -19.46
C GLN A 49 -12.71 -4.47 -20.06
N SER A 50 -12.37 -3.51 -20.92
CA SER A 50 -11.04 -3.37 -21.48
C SER A 50 -9.97 -3.19 -20.40
N PRO A 51 -8.96 -4.09 -20.34
CA PRO A 51 -7.91 -4.02 -19.35
C PRO A 51 -7.09 -2.73 -19.41
N ILE A 52 -6.96 -2.12 -20.59
CA ILE A 52 -6.13 -0.91 -20.76
C ILE A 52 -6.88 0.35 -20.36
N ALA A 53 -8.13 0.49 -20.82
CA ALA A 53 -8.96 1.65 -20.47
C ALA A 53 -9.17 1.77 -18.95
N ASN A 54 -9.25 0.63 -18.27
CA ASN A 54 -9.53 0.55 -16.84
C ASN A 54 -8.31 0.26 -15.97
N SER A 55 -7.09 0.31 -16.53
CA SER A 55 -5.86 0.00 -15.79
C SER A 55 -5.50 1.03 -14.72
N HIS A 56 -5.70 2.33 -14.98
CA HIS A 56 -5.26 3.44 -14.11
C HIS A 56 -3.82 3.25 -13.58
N GLY A 57 -2.95 2.67 -14.41
CA GLY A 57 -1.56 2.38 -14.09
C GLY A 57 -1.32 1.27 -13.06
N LYS A 58 -2.31 0.40 -12.76
CA LYS A 58 -2.25 -0.69 -11.75
C LYS A 58 -2.65 -2.06 -12.30
N LEU A 59 -2.48 -2.29 -13.60
CA LEU A 59 -2.98 -3.45 -14.34
C LEU A 59 -2.67 -4.80 -13.67
N LEU A 60 -1.42 -5.03 -13.25
CA LEU A 60 -1.01 -6.33 -12.71
C LEU A 60 -1.69 -6.65 -11.37
N LEU A 61 -1.99 -5.63 -10.55
CA LEU A 61 -2.71 -5.85 -9.29
C LEU A 61 -4.08 -6.45 -9.57
N TYR A 62 -4.80 -5.95 -10.58
CA TYR A 62 -6.16 -6.39 -10.89
C TYR A 62 -6.19 -7.85 -11.30
N PHE A 63 -5.25 -8.30 -12.13
CA PHE A 63 -5.12 -9.72 -12.46
C PHE A 63 -4.71 -10.58 -11.26
N TRP A 64 -3.85 -10.06 -10.38
CA TRP A 64 -3.46 -10.77 -9.15
C TRP A 64 -4.66 -10.97 -8.22
N LEU A 65 -5.43 -9.91 -7.95
CA LEU A 65 -6.63 -9.99 -7.11
C LEU A 65 -7.71 -10.85 -7.78
N GLY A 66 -7.93 -10.69 -9.09
CA GLY A 66 -8.92 -11.44 -9.86
C GLY A 66 -8.67 -12.96 -9.87
N ALA A 67 -7.42 -13.40 -9.74
CA ALA A 67 -7.07 -14.82 -9.63
C ALA A 67 -7.66 -15.50 -8.39
N PHE A 68 -8.02 -14.73 -7.36
CA PHE A 68 -8.71 -15.23 -6.18
C PHE A 68 -10.23 -15.13 -6.28
N GLN A 69 -10.76 -14.74 -7.44
CA GLN A 69 -12.19 -14.59 -7.74
C GLN A 69 -12.94 -13.91 -6.58
N PRO A 70 -12.61 -12.65 -6.25
CA PRO A 70 -13.27 -11.96 -5.15
C PRO A 70 -14.77 -11.94 -5.43
N GLY A 71 -15.52 -12.68 -4.60
CA GLY A 71 -16.97 -12.73 -4.63
C GLY A 71 -17.58 -11.37 -4.30
N GLU A 72 -18.86 -11.31 -3.95
CA GLU A 72 -19.50 -10.06 -3.57
C GLU A 72 -19.30 -9.74 -2.08
N HIS A 73 -19.55 -8.48 -1.71
CA HIS A 73 -19.61 -8.03 -0.33
C HIS A 73 -18.33 -8.31 0.50
N VAL A 74 -18.50 -8.63 1.78
CA VAL A 74 -17.43 -8.64 2.79
C VAL A 74 -16.36 -9.68 2.48
N GLY A 75 -16.74 -10.81 1.87
CA GLY A 75 -15.80 -11.87 1.46
C GLY A 75 -14.75 -11.36 0.47
N ALA A 76 -15.15 -10.47 -0.44
CA ALA A 76 -14.26 -9.86 -1.44
C ALA A 76 -13.11 -9.09 -0.80
N LEU A 77 -13.41 -8.31 0.25
CA LEU A 77 -12.45 -7.49 0.96
C LEU A 77 -11.44 -8.36 1.72
N VAL A 78 -11.91 -9.38 2.44
CA VAL A 78 -11.06 -10.30 3.21
C VAL A 78 -10.07 -11.01 2.30
N VAL A 79 -10.57 -11.64 1.23
CA VAL A 79 -9.73 -12.41 0.29
C VAL A 79 -8.71 -11.52 -0.40
N SER A 80 -9.10 -10.30 -0.79
CA SER A 80 -8.19 -9.36 -1.46
C SER A 80 -7.08 -8.85 -0.53
N ARG A 81 -7.41 -8.58 0.74
CA ARG A 81 -6.41 -8.23 1.77
C ARG A 81 -5.43 -9.38 2.01
N TRP A 82 -5.93 -10.62 2.09
CA TRP A 82 -5.10 -11.81 2.23
C TRP A 82 -4.19 -12.05 1.01
N ALA A 83 -4.68 -11.81 -0.20
CA ALA A 83 -3.91 -11.94 -1.43
C ALA A 83 -2.68 -11.00 -1.44
N VAL A 84 -2.85 -9.75 -0.99
CA VAL A 84 -1.72 -8.80 -0.84
C VAL A 84 -0.77 -9.23 0.28
N ALA A 85 -1.31 -9.64 1.44
CA ALA A 85 -0.51 -10.13 2.55
C ALA A 85 0.34 -11.36 2.15
N LEU A 86 -0.22 -12.29 1.38
CA LEU A 86 0.48 -13.46 0.85
C LEU A 86 1.61 -13.04 -0.09
N PHE A 87 1.34 -12.12 -1.01
CA PHE A 87 2.34 -11.63 -1.96
C PHE A 87 3.50 -10.90 -1.28
N SER A 88 3.25 -10.22 -0.15
CA SER A 88 4.30 -9.56 0.64
C SER A 88 5.42 -10.51 1.11
N LEU A 89 5.15 -11.82 1.24
CA LEU A 89 6.16 -12.81 1.59
C LEU A 89 7.23 -12.97 0.50
N LEU A 90 6.83 -12.87 -0.77
CA LEU A 90 7.76 -12.87 -1.91
C LEU A 90 8.64 -11.62 -1.90
N GLY A 91 8.04 -10.47 -1.56
CA GLY A 91 8.76 -9.21 -1.36
C GLY A 91 9.82 -9.32 -0.27
N SER A 92 9.46 -9.89 0.88
CA SER A 92 10.40 -10.16 1.98
C SER A 92 11.54 -11.09 1.57
N ALA A 93 11.25 -12.15 0.82
CA ALA A 93 12.30 -13.03 0.29
C ALA A 93 13.26 -12.30 -0.65
N GLY A 94 12.73 -11.48 -1.57
CA GLY A 94 13.53 -10.62 -2.46
C GLY A 94 14.40 -9.63 -1.70
N MET A 95 13.82 -8.93 -0.73
CA MET A 95 14.51 -7.97 0.14
C MET A 95 15.63 -8.62 0.96
N MET A 96 15.39 -9.77 1.57
CA MET A 96 16.44 -10.52 2.27
C MET A 96 17.57 -10.95 1.35
N ALA A 97 17.22 -11.40 0.13
CA ALA A 97 18.20 -11.82 -0.85
C ALA A 97 19.04 -10.62 -1.34
N ALA A 98 18.43 -9.45 -1.56
CA ALA A 98 19.13 -8.21 -1.83
C ALA A 98 20.07 -7.83 -0.66
N ALA A 99 19.57 -7.81 0.58
CA ALA A 99 20.36 -7.52 1.78
C ALA A 99 21.56 -8.47 1.92
N ARG A 100 21.38 -9.75 1.60
CA ARG A 100 22.47 -10.73 1.56
C ARG A 100 23.54 -10.39 0.52
N LEU A 101 23.15 -9.99 -0.68
CA LEU A 101 24.09 -9.68 -1.75
C LEU A 101 24.84 -8.37 -1.49
N LEU A 102 24.18 -7.39 -0.88
CA LEU A 102 24.73 -6.07 -0.54
C LEU A 102 25.64 -6.11 0.68
N PHE A 103 25.19 -6.75 1.76
CA PHE A 103 25.80 -6.63 3.08
C PHE A 103 26.22 -7.96 3.70
N GLY A 104 26.01 -9.08 3.02
CA GLY A 104 26.39 -10.41 3.48
C GLY A 104 25.27 -11.15 4.22
N ARG A 105 25.50 -12.45 4.51
CA ARG A 105 24.49 -13.35 5.10
C ARG A 105 23.92 -12.88 6.44
N GLN A 106 24.71 -12.16 7.22
CA GLN A 106 24.32 -11.67 8.53
C GLN A 106 23.23 -10.60 8.48
N ALA A 107 23.10 -9.87 7.36
CA ALA A 107 22.09 -8.82 7.18
C ALA A 107 20.66 -9.36 6.96
N MET A 108 20.51 -10.63 6.56
CA MET A 108 19.23 -11.20 6.15
C MET A 108 18.18 -11.20 7.27
N ILE A 109 18.54 -11.73 8.44
CA ILE A 109 17.61 -11.92 9.55
C ILE A 109 17.22 -10.57 10.16
N PRO A 110 18.15 -9.64 10.46
CA PRO A 110 17.79 -8.31 10.93
C PRO A 110 16.90 -7.53 9.96
N ALA A 111 17.15 -7.64 8.64
CA ALA A 111 16.31 -7.01 7.63
C ALA A 111 14.88 -7.59 7.62
N LEU A 112 14.75 -8.94 7.65
CA LEU A 112 13.46 -9.60 7.74
C LEU A 112 12.70 -9.23 9.01
N ALA A 113 13.37 -9.27 10.16
CA ALA A 113 12.75 -8.96 11.45
C ALA A 113 12.28 -7.50 11.51
N PHE A 114 13.07 -6.55 10.99
CA PHE A 114 12.65 -5.16 10.84
C PHE A 114 11.38 -5.02 9.99
N TYR A 115 11.36 -5.60 8.78
CA TYR A 115 10.20 -5.50 7.87
C TYR A 115 8.95 -6.19 8.45
N THR A 116 9.13 -7.33 9.11
CA THR A 116 8.05 -8.10 9.75
C THR A 116 7.29 -7.23 10.75
N LEU A 117 8.02 -6.46 11.55
CA LEU A 117 7.51 -5.66 12.67
C LEU A 117 7.17 -4.22 12.28
N ALA A 118 7.68 -3.70 11.15
CA ALA A 118 7.51 -2.30 10.78
C ALA A 118 6.04 -1.88 10.71
N PRO A 119 5.58 -0.94 11.58
CA PRO A 119 4.20 -0.44 11.57
C PRO A 119 3.75 0.06 10.20
N TRP A 120 4.65 0.74 9.48
CA TRP A 120 4.43 1.16 8.10
C TRP A 120 4.00 0.01 7.19
N SER A 121 4.79 -1.07 7.14
CA SER A 121 4.47 -2.24 6.31
C SER A 121 3.28 -2.99 6.85
N LEU A 122 3.17 -3.15 8.17
CA LEU A 122 2.04 -3.83 8.80
C LEU A 122 0.71 -3.19 8.38
N PHE A 123 0.58 -1.87 8.49
CA PHE A 123 -0.68 -1.17 8.19
C PHE A 123 -1.07 -1.30 6.72
N PHE A 124 -0.14 -1.09 5.78
CA PHE A 124 -0.47 -1.09 4.36
C PHE A 124 -0.50 -2.49 3.72
N ASP A 125 0.33 -3.44 4.18
CA ASP A 125 0.29 -4.83 3.70
C ASP A 125 -1.02 -5.56 4.10
N ARG A 126 -1.76 -5.01 5.08
CA ARG A 126 -3.09 -5.48 5.52
C ARG A 126 -4.22 -5.01 4.61
N MET A 127 -3.96 -4.06 3.72
CA MET A 127 -4.95 -3.48 2.81
C MET A 127 -4.73 -3.99 1.39
N ALA A 128 -5.80 -4.05 0.60
CA ALA A 128 -5.75 -4.47 -0.80
C ALA A 128 -5.17 -3.37 -1.72
N PHE A 129 -3.92 -2.95 -1.46
CA PHE A 129 -3.25 -1.85 -2.16
C PHE A 129 -2.21 -2.30 -3.18
N ALA A 130 -2.08 -1.51 -4.25
CA ALA A 130 -1.01 -1.65 -5.24
C ALA A 130 0.37 -1.37 -4.65
N ASP A 131 0.47 -0.47 -3.68
CA ASP A 131 1.75 -0.03 -3.11
C ASP A 131 2.60 -1.16 -2.49
N PRO A 132 2.10 -1.95 -1.54
CA PRO A 132 2.85 -3.10 -0.99
C PRO A 132 3.11 -4.17 -2.05
N PHE A 133 2.15 -4.42 -2.95
CA PHE A 133 2.28 -5.37 -4.06
C PHE A 133 3.44 -4.98 -5.00
N THR A 134 3.52 -3.70 -5.38
CA THR A 134 4.62 -3.17 -6.20
C THR A 134 5.93 -3.13 -5.43
N GLY A 135 5.92 -2.81 -4.13
CA GLY A 135 7.10 -2.88 -3.27
C GLY A 135 7.75 -4.26 -3.28
N ALA A 136 6.96 -5.33 -3.28
CA ALA A 136 7.44 -6.70 -3.38
C ALA A 136 8.13 -6.98 -4.74
N LEU A 137 7.53 -6.56 -5.85
CA LEU A 137 8.13 -6.70 -7.19
C LEU A 137 9.40 -5.86 -7.33
N ALA A 138 9.42 -4.64 -6.78
CA ALA A 138 10.60 -3.79 -6.75
C ALA A 138 11.74 -4.42 -5.95
N ALA A 139 11.45 -5.10 -4.84
CA ALA A 139 12.46 -5.84 -4.06
C ALA A 139 13.07 -7.00 -4.85
N LEU A 140 12.25 -7.75 -5.60
CA LEU A 140 12.72 -8.79 -6.50
C LEU A 140 13.57 -8.21 -7.65
N ALA A 141 13.14 -7.10 -8.26
CA ALA A 141 13.89 -6.42 -9.31
C ALA A 141 15.25 -5.90 -8.82
N ALA A 142 15.30 -5.32 -7.62
CA ALA A 142 16.54 -4.88 -6.97
C ALA A 142 17.48 -6.06 -6.70
N TRP A 143 16.96 -7.17 -6.15
CA TRP A 143 17.74 -8.38 -5.92
C TRP A 143 18.33 -8.95 -7.23
N GLN A 144 17.50 -9.11 -8.26
CA GLN A 144 17.93 -9.70 -9.53
C GLN A 144 18.87 -8.79 -10.31
N SER A 145 18.75 -7.46 -10.13
CA SER A 145 19.71 -6.48 -10.66
C SER A 145 21.11 -6.67 -10.07
N LEU A 146 21.22 -6.97 -8.78
CA LEU A 146 22.50 -7.30 -8.14
C LEU A 146 23.04 -8.66 -8.60
N TRP A 147 22.16 -9.62 -8.86
CA TRP A 147 22.55 -10.93 -9.38
C TRP A 147 23.07 -10.85 -10.83
N LEU A 148 22.48 -9.98 -11.65
CA LEU A 148 22.93 -9.66 -13.03
C LEU A 148 24.39 -9.21 -13.07
N VAL A 149 24.84 -8.41 -12.10
CA VAL A 149 26.24 -7.97 -12.00
C VAL A 149 27.18 -9.16 -11.86
N ARG A 150 26.77 -10.19 -11.12
CA ARG A 150 27.57 -11.40 -10.88
C ARG A 150 27.55 -12.34 -12.08
N ILE A 151 26.38 -12.49 -12.71
CA ILE A 151 26.14 -13.45 -13.80
C ILE A 151 25.47 -12.71 -14.97
N PRO A 152 26.24 -12.01 -15.82
CA PRO A 152 25.71 -11.18 -16.91
C PRO A 152 25.30 -12.03 -18.11
N THR A 153 24.27 -12.84 -17.96
CA THR A 153 23.72 -13.69 -19.02
C THR A 153 22.44 -13.10 -19.61
N PRO A 154 22.10 -13.38 -20.88
CA PRO A 154 20.83 -12.95 -21.46
C PRO A 154 19.62 -13.42 -20.64
N ARG A 155 19.64 -14.67 -20.15
CA ARG A 155 18.59 -15.22 -19.27
C ARG A 155 18.38 -14.36 -18.04
N GLN A 156 19.46 -13.95 -17.39
CA GLN A 156 19.38 -13.07 -16.23
C GLN A 156 18.87 -11.68 -16.60
N GLY A 157 19.26 -11.18 -17.78
CA GLY A 157 18.70 -9.98 -18.39
C GLY A 157 17.18 -10.06 -18.52
N VAL A 158 16.66 -11.14 -19.11
CA VAL A 158 15.21 -11.38 -19.24
C VAL A 158 14.51 -11.35 -17.89
N ILE A 159 15.04 -12.05 -16.88
CA ILE A 159 14.44 -12.05 -15.53
C ILE A 159 14.36 -10.64 -14.94
N VAL A 160 15.44 -9.86 -15.05
CA VAL A 160 15.45 -8.47 -14.57
C VAL A 160 14.46 -7.61 -15.34
N GLY A 161 14.45 -7.70 -16.67
CA GLY A 161 13.54 -6.94 -17.52
C GLY A 161 12.07 -7.24 -17.23
N LEU A 162 11.72 -8.52 -17.06
CA LEU A 162 10.37 -8.93 -16.68
C LEU A 162 9.99 -8.39 -15.30
N LEU A 163 10.85 -8.48 -14.28
CA LEU A 163 10.53 -7.96 -12.95
C LEU A 163 10.36 -6.43 -12.94
N VAL A 164 11.16 -5.70 -13.72
CA VAL A 164 10.98 -4.25 -13.92
C VAL A 164 9.64 -3.96 -14.60
N ALA A 165 9.29 -4.67 -15.67
CA ALA A 165 8.00 -4.51 -16.33
C ALA A 165 6.83 -4.85 -15.39
N LEU A 166 6.91 -5.96 -14.66
CA LEU A 166 5.87 -6.37 -13.71
C LEU A 166 5.68 -5.33 -12.60
N ALA A 167 6.75 -4.78 -12.03
CA ALA A 167 6.63 -3.71 -11.05
C ALA A 167 5.97 -2.46 -11.64
N ALA A 168 6.36 -2.06 -12.85
CA ALA A 168 5.74 -0.93 -13.54
C ALA A 168 4.26 -1.19 -13.88
N LEU A 169 3.89 -2.42 -14.25
CA LEU A 169 2.49 -2.81 -14.49
C LEU A 169 1.67 -2.91 -13.21
N ALA A 170 2.31 -3.22 -12.08
CA ALA A 170 1.69 -3.19 -10.76
C ALA A 170 1.42 -1.76 -10.29
N LYS A 171 2.37 -0.85 -10.54
CA LYS A 171 2.16 0.59 -10.36
C LYS A 171 3.13 1.39 -11.23
N LEU A 172 2.59 2.14 -12.21
CA LEU A 172 3.41 2.84 -13.21
C LEU A 172 4.41 3.83 -12.61
N THR A 173 4.08 4.44 -11.46
CA THR A 173 4.98 5.37 -10.76
C THR A 173 6.30 4.73 -10.32
N THR A 174 6.40 3.40 -10.34
CA THR A 174 7.65 2.67 -10.04
C THR A 174 8.49 2.33 -11.26
N ALA A 175 8.12 2.77 -12.48
CA ALA A 175 8.89 2.54 -13.69
C ALA A 175 10.36 3.00 -13.59
N VAL A 176 10.66 3.98 -12.72
CA VAL A 176 12.02 4.47 -12.44
C VAL A 176 12.95 3.39 -11.87
N ILE A 177 12.42 2.28 -11.33
CA ILE A 177 13.27 1.15 -10.91
C ILE A 177 14.02 0.50 -12.09
N ALA A 178 13.64 0.79 -13.34
CA ALA A 178 14.41 0.40 -14.52
C ALA A 178 15.87 0.89 -14.50
N CYS A 179 16.17 1.93 -13.70
CA CYS A 179 17.54 2.41 -13.50
C CYS A 179 18.39 1.50 -12.60
N LEU A 180 17.77 0.66 -11.75
CA LEU A 180 18.50 -0.19 -10.79
C LEU A 180 19.52 -1.16 -11.40
N PRO A 181 19.26 -1.90 -12.51
CA PRO A 181 20.29 -2.75 -13.11
C PRO A 181 21.49 -1.95 -13.61
N ILE A 182 21.27 -0.75 -14.16
CA ILE A 182 22.35 0.13 -14.61
C ILE A 182 23.15 0.59 -13.40
N LEU A 183 22.50 1.09 -12.36
CA LEU A 183 23.16 1.54 -11.13
C LEU A 183 23.92 0.40 -10.43
N ALA A 184 23.39 -0.82 -10.43
CA ALA A 184 24.10 -1.99 -9.92
C ALA A 184 25.41 -2.22 -10.68
N ILE A 185 25.38 -2.18 -12.01
CA ILE A 185 26.58 -2.33 -12.83
C ILE A 185 27.58 -1.22 -12.51
N LEU A 186 27.16 0.05 -12.53
CA LEU A 186 28.05 1.18 -12.30
C LEU A 186 28.71 1.10 -10.91
N LEU A 187 27.93 0.86 -9.85
CA LEU A 187 28.42 0.86 -8.46
C LEU A 187 29.33 -0.33 -8.13
N PHE A 188 29.11 -1.49 -8.74
CA PHE A 188 29.82 -2.73 -8.37
C PHE A 188 30.89 -3.16 -9.37
N THR A 189 31.09 -2.41 -10.46
CA THR A 189 32.18 -2.66 -11.43
C THR A 189 33.22 -1.55 -11.48
N ALA A 190 32.90 -0.35 -10.97
CA ALA A 190 33.86 0.73 -10.84
C ALA A 190 35.03 0.34 -9.92
N LYS A 191 36.27 0.55 -10.38
CA LYS A 191 37.46 0.39 -9.52
C LYS A 191 37.60 1.60 -8.60
N LYS A 192 38.03 1.34 -7.37
CA LYS A 192 38.07 2.32 -6.25
C LYS A 192 39.00 3.54 -6.48
N ASN A 193 39.87 3.54 -7.50
CA ASN A 193 40.88 4.58 -7.75
C ASN A 193 40.92 5.09 -9.22
N GLU A 194 39.92 4.81 -10.04
CA GLU A 194 39.91 5.33 -11.42
C GLU A 194 39.38 6.77 -11.44
N SER A 195 40.08 7.68 -12.14
CA SER A 195 39.59 9.04 -12.35
C SER A 195 38.31 9.03 -13.20
N PHE A 196 37.46 10.06 -13.07
CA PHE A 196 36.19 10.16 -13.82
C PHE A 196 36.37 9.97 -15.34
N PHE A 197 37.44 10.52 -15.93
CA PHE A 197 37.74 10.33 -17.35
C PHE A 197 38.21 8.90 -17.70
N GLN A 198 38.96 8.24 -16.81
CA GLN A 198 39.34 6.83 -16.99
C GLN A 198 38.13 5.90 -16.89
N TYR A 199 37.16 6.23 -16.04
CA TYR A 199 35.89 5.51 -15.94
C TYR A 199 35.11 5.52 -17.25
N PHE A 200 35.01 6.67 -17.93
CA PHE A 200 34.35 6.77 -19.25
C PHE A 200 35.06 5.95 -20.34
N SER A 201 36.38 5.85 -20.29
CA SER A 201 37.13 4.94 -21.19
C SER A 201 36.81 3.46 -20.92
N GLY A 202 36.41 3.12 -19.70
CA GLY A 202 35.96 1.80 -19.27
C GLY A 202 34.53 1.44 -19.71
N VAL A 203 33.71 2.42 -20.12
CA VAL A 203 32.31 2.20 -20.54
C VAL A 203 32.23 1.21 -21.71
N LYS A 204 33.18 1.26 -22.66
CA LYS A 204 33.22 0.30 -23.77
C LYS A 204 33.42 -1.15 -23.29
N LYS A 205 34.24 -1.36 -22.24
CA LYS A 205 34.46 -2.68 -21.63
C LYS A 205 33.23 -3.15 -20.87
N LEU A 206 32.60 -2.26 -20.10
CA LEU A 206 31.34 -2.54 -19.40
C LEU A 206 30.24 -2.90 -20.39
N TRP A 207 30.05 -2.09 -21.43
CA TRP A 207 29.10 -2.38 -22.51
C TRP A 207 29.38 -3.74 -23.13
N ARG A 208 30.62 -4.05 -23.52
CA ARG A 208 30.94 -5.37 -24.11
C ARG A 208 30.58 -6.54 -23.17
N ARG A 209 30.77 -6.38 -21.86
CA ARG A 209 30.45 -7.41 -20.85
C ARG A 209 28.95 -7.56 -20.61
N TYR A 210 28.19 -6.47 -20.54
CA TYR A 210 26.80 -6.48 -20.11
C TYR A 210 25.79 -6.32 -21.26
N ARG A 211 26.21 -5.96 -22.48
CA ARG A 211 25.31 -5.62 -23.60
C ARG A 211 24.24 -6.68 -23.86
N THR A 212 24.61 -7.96 -23.87
CA THR A 212 23.67 -9.04 -24.20
C THR A 212 22.60 -9.19 -23.12
N ALA A 213 22.98 -9.05 -21.86
CA ALA A 213 22.06 -9.09 -20.74
C ALA A 213 21.20 -7.81 -20.65
N LEU A 214 21.77 -6.64 -20.92
CA LEU A 214 21.04 -5.37 -20.94
C LEU A 214 20.06 -5.26 -22.11
N ILE A 215 20.45 -5.73 -23.30
CA ILE A 215 19.54 -5.81 -24.46
C ILE A 215 18.40 -6.77 -24.14
N ALA A 216 18.70 -7.95 -23.60
CA ALA A 216 17.67 -8.91 -23.20
C ALA A 216 16.73 -8.33 -22.12
N ALA A 217 17.26 -7.58 -21.15
CA ALA A 217 16.46 -6.89 -20.14
C ALA A 217 15.57 -5.80 -20.77
N GLY A 218 16.12 -4.99 -21.68
CA GLY A 218 15.38 -3.95 -22.38
C GLY A 218 14.23 -4.53 -23.22
N ILE A 219 14.49 -5.60 -23.99
CA ILE A 219 13.47 -6.30 -24.77
C ILE A 219 12.41 -6.90 -23.83
N ALA A 220 12.82 -7.64 -22.80
CA ALA A 220 11.89 -8.27 -21.87
C ALA A 220 11.05 -7.25 -21.07
N ALA A 221 11.60 -6.07 -20.79
CA ALA A 221 10.85 -4.98 -20.19
C ALA A 221 9.87 -4.32 -21.18
N ALA A 222 10.29 -4.16 -22.44
CA ALA A 222 9.49 -3.50 -23.47
C ALA A 222 8.31 -4.36 -23.96
N VAL A 223 8.49 -5.68 -24.11
CA VAL A 223 7.46 -6.57 -24.68
C VAL A 223 6.11 -6.49 -23.97
N PRO A 224 6.02 -6.60 -22.62
CA PRO A 224 4.74 -6.44 -21.93
C PRO A 224 4.10 -5.08 -22.18
N TRP A 225 4.90 -4.01 -22.19
CA TRP A 225 4.40 -2.65 -22.47
C TRP A 225 4.00 -2.46 -23.93
N LEU A 226 4.66 -3.10 -24.89
CA LEU A 226 4.25 -3.09 -26.30
C LEU A 226 2.92 -3.83 -26.49
N ILE A 227 2.67 -4.90 -25.74
CA ILE A 227 1.37 -5.59 -25.76
C ILE A 227 0.30 -4.69 -25.14
N VAL A 228 0.57 -4.12 -23.97
CA VAL A 228 -0.36 -3.26 -23.21
C VAL A 228 -0.67 -1.96 -23.97
N LEU A 229 0.34 -1.20 -24.39
CA LEU A 229 0.19 0.09 -25.08
C LEU A 229 -0.03 -0.05 -26.58
N GLY A 230 0.53 -1.09 -27.22
CA GLY A 230 0.37 -1.30 -28.66
C GLY A 230 -0.97 -1.98 -28.93
N ALA A 231 -1.04 -3.29 -28.67
CA ALA A 231 -2.23 -4.07 -29.00
C ALA A 231 -3.44 -3.64 -28.16
N GLY A 232 -3.27 -3.48 -26.85
CA GLY A 232 -4.39 -3.16 -25.96
C GLY A 232 -4.93 -1.75 -26.12
N ALA A 233 -4.08 -0.72 -26.26
CA ALA A 233 -4.57 0.64 -26.51
C ALA A 233 -5.15 0.81 -27.91
N TRP A 234 -4.63 0.09 -28.91
CA TRP A 234 -5.19 0.08 -30.25
C TRP A 234 -6.58 -0.56 -30.28
N LEU A 235 -6.78 -1.68 -29.59
CA LEU A 235 -8.09 -2.32 -29.42
C LEU A 235 -9.08 -1.37 -28.72
N ALA A 236 -8.68 -0.78 -27.60
CA ALA A 236 -9.50 0.20 -26.88
C ALA A 236 -9.88 1.40 -27.76
N ALA A 237 -8.96 1.87 -28.61
CA ALA A 237 -9.23 2.97 -29.53
C ALA A 237 -10.24 2.58 -30.64
N ILE A 238 -10.20 1.35 -31.15
CA ILE A 238 -11.19 0.84 -32.10
C ILE A 238 -12.58 0.74 -31.47
N GLU A 239 -12.64 0.36 -30.19
CA GLU A 239 -13.86 0.27 -29.40
C GLU A 239 -14.40 1.64 -28.95
N GLY A 240 -13.69 2.74 -29.29
CA GLY A 240 -14.09 4.10 -28.93
C GLY A 240 -13.86 4.45 -27.45
N GLU A 241 -13.11 3.62 -26.72
CA GLU A 241 -12.81 3.84 -25.31
C GLU A 241 -11.66 4.84 -25.11
N LYS A 242 -11.72 5.58 -24.00
CA LYS A 242 -10.61 6.46 -23.58
C LYS A 242 -9.62 5.68 -22.73
N THR A 243 -8.35 5.69 -23.12
CA THR A 243 -7.28 5.03 -22.36
C THR A 243 -6.76 5.92 -21.24
N ILE A 244 -6.95 5.50 -19.99
CA ILE A 244 -6.42 6.19 -18.81
C ILE A 244 -5.21 5.41 -18.29
N LEU A 245 -4.01 5.85 -18.69
CA LEU A 245 -2.76 5.23 -18.24
C LEU A 245 -2.32 5.74 -16.87
N VAL A 246 -2.56 7.02 -16.59
CA VAL A 246 -2.18 7.71 -15.35
C VAL A 246 -3.30 8.65 -14.94
N ASP A 247 -3.71 8.54 -13.69
CA ASP A 247 -4.61 9.47 -13.05
C ASP A 247 -3.93 10.83 -12.85
N THR A 248 -4.32 11.83 -13.62
CA THR A 248 -3.74 13.18 -13.57
C THR A 248 -4.27 14.02 -12.41
N TYR A 249 -5.36 13.62 -11.76
CA TYR A 249 -5.93 14.36 -10.62
C TYR A 249 -5.02 14.33 -9.36
N LEU A 250 -4.07 13.39 -9.30
CA LEU A 250 -3.06 13.30 -8.24
C LEU A 250 -1.78 14.07 -8.56
N ILE A 251 -1.66 14.60 -9.79
CA ILE A 251 -0.51 15.38 -10.25
C ILE A 251 -0.83 16.85 -10.01
N GLY A 252 -0.07 17.45 -9.09
CA GLY A 252 -0.35 18.81 -8.64
C GLY A 252 0.14 19.87 -9.61
N ASP A 253 -0.64 20.93 -9.73
CA ASP A 253 -0.12 22.20 -10.21
C ASP A 253 0.86 22.70 -9.12
N ASN A 254 2.16 22.65 -9.41
CA ASN A 254 3.25 22.93 -8.45
C ASN A 254 3.26 24.38 -7.91
N THR A 255 2.22 25.15 -8.23
CA THR A 255 2.04 26.56 -7.91
C THR A 255 1.23 26.82 -6.62
N ARG A 256 0.55 25.82 -6.04
CA ARG A 256 -0.47 26.07 -4.99
C ARG A 256 -0.15 25.71 -3.52
N ALA A 257 0.91 25.00 -3.16
CA ALA A 257 1.16 24.70 -1.74
C ALA A 257 2.60 24.34 -1.41
N GLY A 258 3.27 25.21 -0.64
CA GLY A 258 4.55 25.02 0.03
C GLY A 258 5.75 24.78 -0.88
N GLY A 259 6.93 25.24 -0.50
CA GLY A 259 8.15 24.82 -1.19
C GLY A 259 8.30 23.29 -1.12
N ILE A 260 9.12 22.69 -2.01
CA ILE A 260 9.51 21.27 -1.90
C ILE A 260 10.00 20.94 -0.48
N LEU A 261 10.64 21.92 0.19
CA LEU A 261 11.09 21.79 1.57
C LEU A 261 9.95 21.66 2.58
N ASP A 262 8.83 22.37 2.42
CA ASP A 262 7.66 22.25 3.30
C ASP A 262 6.99 20.89 3.13
N ARG A 263 6.92 20.40 1.88
CA ARG A 263 6.44 19.04 1.58
C ARG A 263 7.33 17.99 2.21
N LEU A 264 8.66 18.15 2.12
CA LEU A 264 9.62 17.25 2.75
C LEU A 264 9.54 17.31 4.28
N GLN A 265 9.56 18.49 4.89
CA GLN A 265 9.64 18.65 6.34
C GLN A 265 8.35 18.22 7.05
N ASN A 266 7.19 18.74 6.63
CA ASN A 266 5.92 18.44 7.30
C ASN A 266 5.38 17.05 7.00
N THR A 267 5.74 16.47 5.86
CA THR A 267 5.17 15.21 5.41
C THR A 267 6.09 14.03 5.65
N PHE A 268 7.40 14.18 5.50
CA PHE A 268 8.31 13.05 5.65
C PHE A 268 8.62 12.74 7.12
N ILE A 269 9.03 13.75 7.89
CA ILE A 269 9.42 13.59 9.31
C ILE A 269 8.24 13.05 10.11
N THR A 270 7.08 13.71 10.02
CA THR A 270 5.85 13.31 10.70
C THR A 270 5.45 11.88 10.37
N LYS A 271 5.56 11.45 9.10
CA LYS A 271 5.22 10.08 8.71
C LYS A 271 6.21 9.06 9.25
N THR A 272 7.51 9.35 9.16
CA THR A 272 8.54 8.46 9.73
C THR A 272 8.43 8.38 11.25
N ASP A 273 8.06 9.46 11.93
CA ASP A 273 7.88 9.48 13.38
C ASP A 273 6.68 8.63 13.81
N LEU A 274 5.55 8.74 13.10
CA LEU A 274 4.34 7.99 13.44
C LEU A 274 4.33 6.54 12.96
N LEU A 275 5.11 6.18 11.93
CA LEU A 275 5.10 4.84 11.32
C LEU A 275 6.40 4.05 11.48
N LEU A 276 7.47 4.67 12.00
CA LEU A 276 8.70 3.97 12.40
C LEU A 276 9.16 4.31 13.83
N SER A 277 8.64 5.35 14.47
CA SER A 277 9.15 6.00 15.70
C SER A 277 10.35 6.93 15.43
N PRO A 278 10.46 8.06 16.15
CA PRO A 278 11.61 8.95 16.03
C PRO A 278 12.95 8.25 16.29
N GLY A 279 12.99 7.36 17.31
CA GLY A 279 14.21 6.64 17.66
C GLY A 279 14.71 5.73 16.55
N MET A 280 13.81 5.00 15.87
CA MET A 280 14.19 4.17 14.73
C MET A 280 14.58 5.01 13.51
N THR A 281 13.90 6.12 13.25
CA THR A 281 14.24 7.04 12.15
C THR A 281 15.66 7.59 12.32
N ILE A 282 16.00 8.09 13.53
CA ILE A 282 17.34 8.57 13.85
C ILE A 282 18.36 7.44 13.74
N LEU A 283 18.04 6.24 14.24
CA LEU A 283 18.91 5.07 14.10
C LEU A 283 19.19 4.74 12.63
N LEU A 284 18.16 4.67 11.77
CA LEU A 284 18.34 4.41 10.34
C LEU A 284 19.25 5.45 9.69
N ALA A 285 19.07 6.74 10.00
CA ALA A 285 19.96 7.80 9.51
C ALA A 285 21.42 7.59 9.96
N MET A 286 21.65 7.28 11.24
CA MET A 286 22.99 6.97 11.76
C MET A 286 23.60 5.74 11.09
N LEU A 287 22.81 4.69 10.87
CA LEU A 287 23.24 3.48 10.18
C LEU A 287 23.59 3.76 8.73
N VAL A 288 22.85 4.62 8.02
CA VAL A 288 23.19 5.05 6.66
C VAL A 288 24.55 5.75 6.64
N ILE A 289 24.78 6.71 7.55
CA ILE A 289 26.06 7.43 7.65
C ILE A 289 27.22 6.45 7.91
N LEU A 290 27.05 5.55 8.88
CA LEU A 290 28.04 4.53 9.22
C LEU A 290 28.33 3.59 8.02
N GLN A 291 27.29 3.18 7.30
CA GLN A 291 27.40 2.30 6.15
C GLN A 291 28.03 3.01 4.94
N LEU A 292 27.73 4.28 4.68
CA LEU A 292 28.39 5.06 3.63
C LEU A 292 29.90 5.13 3.86
N TRP A 293 30.34 5.24 5.12
CA TRP A 293 31.76 5.26 5.44
C TRP A 293 32.46 3.91 5.22
N LYS A 294 31.81 2.79 5.54
CA LYS A 294 32.44 1.45 5.48
C LYS A 294 32.16 0.68 4.18
N ARG A 295 30.97 0.85 3.62
CA ARG A 295 30.41 0.09 2.49
C ARG A 295 29.63 1.03 1.55
N PRO A 296 30.29 2.01 0.91
CA PRO A 296 29.61 3.05 0.14
C PRO A 296 28.78 2.49 -1.01
N ALA A 297 29.34 1.63 -1.87
CA ALA A 297 28.62 1.10 -3.04
C ALA A 297 27.33 0.32 -2.68
N PRO A 298 27.34 -0.64 -1.74
CA PRO A 298 26.12 -1.28 -1.26
C PRO A 298 25.07 -0.30 -0.70
N THR A 299 25.53 0.70 0.05
CA THR A 299 24.65 1.68 0.68
C THR A 299 24.02 2.62 -0.34
N LEU A 300 24.83 3.13 -1.28
CA LEU A 300 24.36 3.95 -2.39
C LEU A 300 23.35 3.21 -3.27
N TYR A 301 23.55 1.90 -3.48
CA TYR A 301 22.58 1.09 -4.22
C TYR A 301 21.24 0.99 -3.46
N ALA A 302 21.26 0.70 -2.16
CA ALA A 302 20.04 0.62 -1.36
C ALA A 302 19.32 1.98 -1.26
N LEU A 303 20.07 3.08 -1.14
CA LEU A 303 19.52 4.44 -1.17
C LEU A 303 18.95 4.78 -2.56
N ALA A 304 19.61 4.39 -3.64
CA ALA A 304 19.08 4.60 -4.98
C ALA A 304 17.80 3.79 -5.23
N TRP A 305 17.70 2.58 -4.68
CA TRP A 305 16.46 1.82 -4.67
C TRP A 305 15.35 2.56 -3.92
N LEU A 306 15.62 3.06 -2.72
CA LEU A 306 14.66 3.87 -1.97
C LEU A 306 14.22 5.12 -2.76
N LEU A 307 15.19 5.87 -3.31
CA LEU A 307 14.95 7.11 -4.05
C LEU A 307 14.22 6.88 -5.38
N ALA A 308 14.46 5.77 -6.07
CA ALA A 308 13.74 5.42 -7.29
C ALA A 308 12.23 5.28 -7.06
N ILE A 309 11.82 4.97 -5.83
CA ILE A 309 10.41 4.84 -5.43
C ILE A 309 9.92 6.14 -4.80
N TRP A 310 10.63 6.66 -3.81
CA TRP A 310 10.19 7.82 -3.03
C TRP A 310 10.34 9.14 -3.78
N GLY A 311 11.37 9.29 -4.60
CA GLY A 311 11.69 10.52 -5.33
C GLY A 311 10.55 10.97 -6.24
N PRO A 312 10.13 10.16 -7.24
CA PRO A 312 9.07 10.55 -8.17
C PRO A 312 7.77 10.92 -7.47
N VAL A 313 7.35 10.13 -6.47
CA VAL A 313 6.13 10.38 -5.70
C VAL A 313 6.24 11.71 -4.94
N THR A 314 7.36 11.94 -4.26
CA THR A 314 7.57 13.17 -3.46
C THR A 314 7.60 14.42 -4.33
N LEU A 315 8.12 14.31 -5.55
CA LEU A 315 8.23 15.42 -6.49
C LEU A 315 6.91 15.76 -7.19
N VAL A 316 6.05 14.77 -7.43
CA VAL A 316 4.87 14.91 -8.31
C VAL A 316 3.54 14.95 -7.54
N ALA A 317 3.46 14.33 -6.36
CA ALA A 317 2.21 14.24 -5.61
C ALA A 317 1.75 15.63 -5.10
N THR A 318 0.47 15.95 -5.32
CA THR A 318 -0.24 17.05 -4.65
C THR A 318 -0.20 16.89 -3.14
N GLU A 319 -0.56 15.68 -2.70
CA GLU A 319 -0.69 15.29 -1.31
C GLU A 319 0.00 13.94 -1.12
N LEU A 320 1.11 13.95 -0.39
CA LEU A 320 1.90 12.75 -0.15
C LEU A 320 1.21 11.92 0.94
N GLN A 321 0.49 10.88 0.55
CA GLN A 321 -0.07 9.86 1.45
C GLN A 321 1.01 8.85 1.86
N SER A 322 0.93 8.29 3.08
CA SER A 322 1.98 7.38 3.57
C SER A 322 2.06 6.08 2.79
N ARG A 323 0.94 5.62 2.22
CA ARG A 323 0.91 4.41 1.41
C ARG A 323 1.86 4.46 0.21
N TYR A 324 2.06 5.64 -0.40
CA TYR A 324 2.92 5.77 -1.59
C TYR A 324 4.40 5.54 -1.28
N LEU A 325 4.79 5.72 -0.02
CA LEU A 325 6.13 5.43 0.46
C LEU A 325 6.28 3.97 0.95
N SER A 326 5.18 3.22 1.12
CA SER A 326 5.25 1.83 1.62
C SER A 326 6.06 0.91 0.70
N ALA A 327 6.05 1.16 -0.61
CA ALA A 327 6.83 0.42 -1.59
C ALA A 327 8.35 0.53 -1.38
N GLY A 328 8.84 1.56 -0.66
CA GLY A 328 10.25 1.76 -0.34
C GLY A 328 10.72 1.12 0.96
N ILE A 329 9.82 0.63 1.82
CA ILE A 329 10.18 0.03 3.11
C ILE A 329 11.12 -1.20 2.98
N PRO A 330 11.01 -2.05 1.95
CA PRO A 330 12.00 -3.10 1.71
C PRO A 330 13.45 -2.59 1.59
N ALA A 331 13.67 -1.41 1.00
CA ALA A 331 14.99 -0.80 0.93
C ALA A 331 15.49 -0.36 2.30
N LEU A 332 14.62 0.23 3.13
CA LEU A 332 14.94 0.57 4.53
C LEU A 332 15.28 -0.68 5.35
N ALA A 333 14.56 -1.78 5.15
CA ALA A 333 14.86 -3.05 5.81
C ALA A 333 16.26 -3.57 5.43
N ALA A 334 16.63 -3.48 4.15
CA ALA A 334 17.98 -3.84 3.70
C ALA A 334 19.06 -2.92 4.31
N ILE A 335 18.80 -1.62 4.41
CA ILE A 335 19.67 -0.63 5.09
C ILE A 335 19.82 -0.95 6.58
N PHE A 336 18.73 -1.28 7.27
CA PHE A 336 18.77 -1.68 8.68
C PHE A 336 19.66 -2.92 8.86
N GLY A 337 19.42 -3.96 8.06
CA GLY A 337 20.20 -5.20 8.12
C GLY A 337 21.68 -4.99 7.81
N GLY A 338 22.01 -4.18 6.80
CA GLY A 338 23.38 -3.79 6.50
C GLY A 338 24.04 -2.98 7.62
N GLY A 339 23.28 -2.06 8.22
CA GLY A 339 23.71 -1.24 9.35
C GLY A 339 24.08 -2.07 10.57
N MET A 340 23.26 -3.07 10.90
CA MET A 340 23.54 -4.00 12.01
C MET A 340 24.84 -4.77 11.79
N VAL A 341 25.13 -5.21 10.56
CA VAL A 341 26.40 -5.88 10.24
C VAL A 341 27.58 -4.93 10.48
N VAL A 342 27.53 -3.71 9.95
CA VAL A 342 28.63 -2.74 10.11
C VAL A 342 28.84 -2.33 11.57
N ALA A 343 27.74 -2.15 12.32
CA ALA A 343 27.80 -1.87 13.76
C ALA A 343 28.40 -3.04 14.54
N GLY A 344 27.98 -4.27 14.25
CA GLY A 344 28.52 -5.48 14.87
C GLY A 344 30.02 -5.67 14.60
N GLU A 345 30.47 -5.43 13.37
CA GLU A 345 31.90 -5.43 13.00
C GLU A 345 32.71 -4.39 13.79
N ARG A 346 32.12 -3.22 14.05
CA ARG A 346 32.76 -2.15 14.83
C ARG A 346 32.85 -2.51 16.31
N LEU A 347 31.78 -3.04 16.90
CA LEU A 347 31.76 -3.46 18.30
C LEU A 347 32.72 -4.63 18.57
N ALA A 348 32.77 -5.64 17.69
CA ALA A 348 33.70 -6.76 17.79
C ALA A 348 35.18 -6.31 17.75
N ARG A 349 35.47 -5.18 17.08
CA ARG A 349 36.81 -4.59 17.06
C ARG A 349 37.14 -3.89 18.38
N ILE A 350 36.17 -3.18 18.96
CA ILE A 350 36.36 -2.44 20.23
C ILE A 350 36.53 -3.42 21.39
N SER A 351 35.74 -4.49 21.46
CA SER A 351 35.83 -5.49 22.54
C SER A 351 37.21 -6.15 22.64
N ARG A 352 37.92 -6.28 21.52
CA ARG A 352 39.27 -6.86 21.45
C ARG A 352 40.40 -5.86 21.71
N LEU A 353 40.12 -4.56 21.71
CA LEU A 353 41.09 -3.54 22.13
C LEU A 353 41.23 -3.45 23.65
N ASN A 354 40.45 -4.22 24.42
CA ASN A 354 40.67 -4.36 25.85
C ASN A 354 41.96 -5.18 26.11
N PRO A 355 43.00 -4.58 26.71
CA PRO A 355 44.36 -5.11 26.74
C PRO A 355 44.60 -6.28 27.71
N LEU A 356 43.55 -6.86 28.30
CA LEU A 356 43.69 -7.99 29.24
C LEU A 356 43.85 -9.35 28.53
N SER A 357 43.78 -9.40 27.20
CA SER A 357 44.07 -10.58 26.39
C SER A 357 45.46 -10.48 25.74
N THR A 358 46.51 -10.40 26.56
CA THR A 358 47.91 -10.52 26.13
C THR A 358 48.35 -11.99 26.09
N ARG A 359 48.52 -12.55 24.89
CA ARG A 359 49.68 -13.38 24.49
C ARG A 359 49.43 -14.07 23.15
N GLY A 360 50.27 -13.75 22.17
CA GLY A 360 50.36 -14.46 20.90
C GLY A 360 50.76 -13.53 19.77
N GLU A 361 52.01 -13.07 19.78
CA GLU A 361 52.64 -12.43 18.63
C GLU A 361 52.66 -13.41 17.45
N GLY A 362 51.78 -13.16 16.48
CA GLY A 362 51.74 -13.88 15.22
C GLY A 362 51.16 -12.97 14.15
N THR A 363 52.03 -12.46 13.28
CA THR A 363 51.82 -11.49 12.19
C THR A 363 50.97 -12.00 11.02
N SER A 364 49.92 -12.77 11.30
CA SER A 364 48.91 -13.13 10.30
C SER A 364 47.78 -12.10 10.30
N THR A 365 47.45 -11.58 9.11
CA THR A 365 46.37 -10.61 8.91
C THR A 365 45.05 -11.17 9.51
N PRO A 366 44.48 -10.55 10.56
CA PRO A 366 43.55 -11.28 11.46
C PRO A 366 42.17 -11.59 10.87
N PHE A 367 41.85 -11.07 9.69
CA PHE A 367 40.45 -10.87 9.26
C PHE A 367 39.73 -12.07 8.64
N ASP A 368 40.44 -13.14 8.27
CA ASP A 368 39.82 -14.28 7.57
C ASP A 368 39.59 -15.54 8.42
N SER A 369 40.02 -15.54 9.68
CA SER A 369 39.87 -16.71 10.55
C SER A 369 38.38 -17.08 10.76
N PRO A 370 38.00 -18.37 10.66
CA PRO A 370 36.62 -18.83 10.88
C PRO A 370 36.04 -18.42 12.24
N CYS A 371 36.89 -18.29 13.26
CA CYS A 371 36.51 -17.83 14.60
C CYS A 371 36.01 -16.38 14.60
N MET A 372 36.65 -15.47 13.86
CA MET A 372 36.22 -14.07 13.74
C MET A 372 34.81 -13.93 13.16
N ARG A 373 34.47 -14.75 12.16
CA ARG A 373 33.13 -14.73 11.55
C ARG A 373 32.03 -15.15 12.52
N GLY A 374 32.33 -16.03 13.48
CA GLY A 374 31.39 -16.46 14.52
C GLY A 374 31.04 -15.33 15.49
N GLU A 375 32.05 -14.64 16.01
CA GLU A 375 31.88 -13.56 16.99
C GLU A 375 31.12 -12.36 16.42
N VAL A 376 31.50 -11.88 15.22
CA VAL A 376 30.79 -10.79 14.54
C VAL A 376 29.32 -11.15 14.30
N SER A 377 29.04 -12.42 13.95
CA SER A 377 27.66 -12.87 13.75
C SER A 377 26.85 -12.83 15.04
N LEU A 378 27.42 -13.28 16.16
CA LEU A 378 26.77 -13.28 17.47
C LEU A 378 26.47 -11.85 17.91
N ILE A 379 27.44 -10.94 17.79
CA ILE A 379 27.28 -9.52 18.15
C ILE A 379 26.25 -8.85 17.25
N THR A 380 26.30 -9.09 15.93
CA THR A 380 25.32 -8.53 14.99
C THR A 380 23.89 -8.95 15.32
N TYR A 381 23.66 -10.25 15.56
CA TYR A 381 22.34 -10.75 15.91
C TYR A 381 21.90 -10.33 17.30
N GLY A 382 22.81 -10.29 18.28
CA GLY A 382 22.52 -9.78 19.63
C GLY A 382 22.14 -8.31 19.63
N LEU A 383 22.89 -7.47 18.90
CA LEU A 383 22.59 -6.05 18.74
C LEU A 383 21.23 -5.84 18.05
N ALA A 384 21.01 -6.53 16.93
CA ALA A 384 19.73 -6.46 16.22
C ALA A 384 18.57 -6.92 17.11
N PHE A 385 18.74 -8.00 17.87
CA PHE A 385 17.73 -8.51 18.79
C PHE A 385 17.40 -7.49 19.88
N VAL A 386 18.40 -6.88 20.54
CA VAL A 386 18.17 -5.88 21.58
C VAL A 386 17.44 -4.65 21.02
N ILE A 387 17.92 -4.10 19.91
CA ILE A 387 17.32 -2.92 19.28
C ILE A 387 15.89 -3.21 18.83
N LEU A 388 15.68 -4.31 18.11
CA LEU A 388 14.35 -4.67 17.60
C LEU A 388 13.40 -5.06 18.73
N SER A 389 13.87 -5.70 19.80
CA SER A 389 13.02 -6.03 20.96
C SER A 389 12.60 -4.77 21.70
N LEU A 390 13.52 -3.84 21.93
CA LEU A 390 13.19 -2.56 22.56
C LEU A 390 12.17 -1.80 21.72
N TRP A 391 12.43 -1.64 20.42
CA TRP A 391 11.50 -0.98 19.51
C TRP A 391 10.17 -1.72 19.36
N ALA A 392 10.18 -3.05 19.36
CA ALA A 392 8.95 -3.84 19.31
C ALA A 392 8.09 -3.59 20.55
N ILE A 393 8.68 -3.66 21.75
CA ILE A 393 7.96 -3.49 23.01
C ILE A 393 7.42 -2.06 23.15
N THR A 394 8.23 -1.05 22.81
CA THR A 394 7.85 0.35 23.05
C THR A 394 6.99 0.95 21.93
N PHE A 395 7.00 0.36 20.74
CA PHE A 395 6.36 0.97 19.57
C PHE A 395 5.63 -0.04 18.67
N ALA A 396 6.34 -1.04 18.13
CA ALA A 396 5.77 -1.84 17.03
C ALA A 396 4.65 -2.81 17.47
N ILE A 397 4.77 -3.45 18.64
CA ILE A 397 3.73 -4.34 19.21
C ILE A 397 2.50 -3.53 19.64
N PRO A 398 2.62 -2.42 20.40
CA PRO A 398 1.46 -1.57 20.69
C PRO A 398 0.74 -1.10 19.42
N PHE A 399 1.50 -0.70 18.39
CA PHE A 399 0.91 -0.35 17.10
C PHE A 399 0.19 -1.55 16.46
N ALA A 400 0.82 -2.73 16.44
CA ALA A 400 0.24 -3.92 15.83
C ALA A 400 -1.03 -4.39 16.54
N GLN A 401 -1.07 -4.30 17.87
CA GLN A 401 -2.26 -4.57 18.67
C GLN A 401 -3.37 -3.61 18.27
N LYS A 402 -3.15 -2.29 18.32
CA LYS A 402 -4.13 -1.30 17.88
C LYS A 402 -4.60 -1.56 16.44
N ALA A 403 -3.69 -1.72 15.49
CA ALA A 403 -4.03 -1.96 14.08
C ALA A 403 -4.85 -3.25 13.82
N THR A 404 -4.85 -4.20 14.75
CA THR A 404 -5.56 -5.48 14.61
C THR A 404 -6.80 -5.60 15.49
N SER A 405 -6.85 -4.93 16.64
CA SER A 405 -7.96 -5.03 17.60
C SER A 405 -8.77 -3.75 17.76
N ASP A 406 -8.11 -2.59 17.73
CA ASP A 406 -8.74 -1.28 17.90
C ASP A 406 -8.04 -0.23 17.03
N PRO A 407 -8.33 -0.23 15.72
CA PRO A 407 -7.61 0.64 14.81
C PRO A 407 -7.94 2.12 15.03
N VAL A 408 -9.08 2.42 15.66
CA VAL A 408 -9.50 3.78 16.01
C VAL A 408 -8.59 4.39 17.09
N ALA A 409 -7.84 3.58 17.84
CA ALA A 409 -6.83 4.09 18.76
C ALA A 409 -5.46 4.39 18.10
N LEU A 410 -5.34 4.23 16.77
CA LEU A 410 -4.10 4.52 16.06
C LEU A 410 -3.90 6.02 15.88
N GLU A 411 -2.70 6.47 16.23
CA GLU A 411 -2.22 7.80 15.86
C GLU A 411 -1.58 7.71 14.48
N MET A 412 -2.18 8.39 13.51
CA MET A 412 -1.73 8.39 12.12
C MET A 412 -1.47 9.82 11.65
N PRO A 413 -0.62 10.02 10.63
CA PRO A 413 -0.45 11.34 10.03
C PRO A 413 -1.80 11.92 9.60
N TYR A 414 -2.02 13.22 9.80
CA TYR A 414 -3.33 13.88 9.59
C TYR A 414 -4.04 13.45 8.29
N LEU A 415 -3.34 13.46 7.16
CA LEU A 415 -3.92 13.06 5.88
C LEU A 415 -4.33 11.58 5.83
N ASP A 416 -3.57 10.69 6.48
CA ASP A 416 -3.93 9.27 6.58
C ASP A 416 -5.11 9.09 7.56
N THR A 417 -5.16 9.84 8.66
CA THR A 417 -6.33 9.89 9.56
C THR A 417 -7.59 10.31 8.79
N THR A 418 -7.50 11.38 8.00
CA THR A 418 -8.60 11.85 7.16
C THR A 418 -9.01 10.81 6.13
N ASN A 419 -8.08 10.13 5.46
CA ASN A 419 -8.47 9.20 4.39
C ASN A 419 -8.99 7.86 4.93
N TYR A 420 -8.36 7.29 5.95
CA TYR A 420 -8.68 5.93 6.42
C TYR A 420 -9.69 5.88 7.57
N PHE A 421 -9.90 6.99 8.29
CA PHE A 421 -10.73 7.03 9.49
C PHE A 421 -11.88 8.04 9.43
N SER A 422 -11.59 9.32 9.22
CA SER A 422 -12.58 10.39 9.46
C SER A 422 -13.27 10.93 8.21
N GLY A 423 -12.68 10.73 7.03
CA GLY A 423 -13.16 11.25 5.76
C GLY A 423 -14.22 10.37 5.12
N THR A 424 -14.72 10.81 3.97
CA THR A 424 -15.84 10.21 3.24
C THR A 424 -15.47 8.96 2.43
N PHE A 425 -14.17 8.64 2.31
CA PHE A 425 -13.65 7.53 1.49
C PHE A 425 -13.52 6.21 2.26
N THR A 426 -14.05 6.14 3.47
CA THR A 426 -13.98 4.97 4.36
C THR A 426 -15.36 4.62 4.90
N THR A 427 -15.53 3.37 5.33
CA THR A 427 -16.83 2.80 5.72
C THR A 427 -17.09 2.75 7.22
N TRP A 428 -16.27 3.37 8.09
CA TRP A 428 -16.43 3.31 9.56
C TRP A 428 -17.86 3.54 10.05
N ALA A 429 -18.38 4.75 9.90
CA ALA A 429 -19.71 5.10 10.40
C ALA A 429 -20.84 4.32 9.71
N THR A 430 -20.69 4.04 8.41
CA THR A 430 -21.68 3.24 7.66
C THR A 430 -21.71 1.79 8.07
N ARG A 431 -20.57 1.20 8.48
CA ARG A 431 -20.52 -0.18 8.96
C ARG A 431 -21.33 -0.31 10.24
N ASP A 432 -21.17 0.65 11.14
CA ASP A 432 -21.90 0.67 12.41
C ASP A 432 -23.40 0.93 12.17
N ALA A 433 -23.73 1.83 11.23
CA ALA A 433 -25.11 2.06 10.78
C ALA A 433 -25.78 0.82 10.19
N LEU A 434 -25.06 0.07 9.33
CA LEU A 434 -25.56 -1.15 8.73
C LEU A 434 -25.74 -2.27 9.77
N ALA A 435 -24.85 -2.34 10.76
CA ALA A 435 -24.97 -3.30 11.85
C ALA A 435 -26.21 -3.03 12.71
N ASP A 436 -26.44 -1.76 13.10
CA ASP A 436 -27.64 -1.37 13.86
C ASP A 436 -28.91 -1.63 13.06
N LEU A 437 -28.97 -1.19 11.79
CA LEU A 437 -30.14 -1.44 10.94
C LEU A 437 -30.39 -2.93 10.71
N ALA A 438 -29.36 -3.77 10.62
CA ALA A 438 -29.55 -5.21 10.47
C ALA A 438 -30.26 -5.85 11.68
N GLU A 439 -30.04 -5.29 12.87
CA GLU A 439 -30.62 -5.72 14.13
C GLU A 439 -32.01 -5.11 14.38
N THR A 440 -32.16 -3.80 14.14
CA THR A 440 -33.33 -3.02 14.58
C THR A 440 -34.23 -2.55 13.43
N GLY A 441 -33.75 -2.62 12.19
CA GLY A 441 -34.45 -2.09 11.02
C GLY A 441 -35.71 -2.86 10.65
N GLU A 442 -36.78 -2.11 10.35
CA GLU A 442 -38.03 -2.68 9.85
C GLU A 442 -37.82 -3.29 8.44
N ARG A 443 -38.42 -4.47 8.22
CA ARG A 443 -38.31 -5.22 6.96
C ARG A 443 -39.59 -5.12 6.15
N VAL A 444 -39.45 -4.90 4.85
CA VAL A 444 -40.50 -5.00 3.85
C VAL A 444 -40.14 -6.12 2.90
N GLU A 445 -41.03 -7.11 2.74
CA GLU A 445 -40.76 -8.30 1.92
C GLU A 445 -39.47 -9.05 2.32
N GLY A 446 -39.17 -9.07 3.62
CA GLY A 446 -37.99 -9.73 4.18
C GLY A 446 -36.67 -8.93 4.08
N LYS A 447 -36.67 -7.77 3.39
CA LYS A 447 -35.48 -6.91 3.23
C LYS A 447 -35.65 -5.56 3.90
N ILE A 448 -34.55 -4.93 4.30
CA ILE A 448 -34.53 -3.56 4.80
C ILE A 448 -34.36 -2.61 3.60
N PRO A 449 -35.36 -1.79 3.24
CA PRO A 449 -35.23 -0.84 2.14
C PRO A 449 -34.30 0.30 2.54
N LEU A 450 -33.15 0.43 1.87
CA LEU A 450 -32.10 1.37 2.23
C LEU A 450 -31.55 2.08 0.99
N VAL A 451 -31.53 3.41 1.03
CA VAL A 451 -30.91 4.25 0.00
C VAL A 451 -29.67 4.93 0.58
N GLY A 452 -28.52 4.73 -0.05
CA GLY A 452 -27.30 5.48 0.24
C GLY A 452 -27.22 6.75 -0.59
N VAL A 453 -27.15 7.91 0.04
CA VAL A 453 -26.78 9.17 -0.62
C VAL A 453 -25.49 9.65 0.02
N LEU A 454 -24.39 9.17 -0.53
CA LEU A 454 -23.05 9.28 0.05
C LEU A 454 -22.08 9.81 -0.99
N ARG A 455 -20.98 10.42 -0.56
CA ARG A 455 -19.98 10.90 -1.53
C ARG A 455 -19.50 9.79 -2.45
N VAL A 456 -19.29 8.62 -1.86
CA VAL A 456 -18.67 7.46 -2.48
C VAL A 456 -19.42 6.23 -1.99
N CYS A 457 -20.48 5.85 -2.67
CA CYS A 457 -21.33 4.74 -2.23
C CYS A 457 -20.72 3.37 -2.46
N GLU A 458 -19.94 3.20 -3.52
CA GLU A 458 -19.66 1.89 -4.10
C GLU A 458 -18.75 1.08 -3.16
N VAL A 459 -17.96 1.76 -2.31
CA VAL A 459 -17.21 1.10 -1.23
C VAL A 459 -18.10 0.46 -0.17
N HIS A 460 -19.33 0.94 0.00
CA HIS A 460 -20.26 0.40 0.98
C HIS A 460 -20.91 -0.91 0.51
N GLU A 461 -20.92 -1.19 -0.80
CA GLU A 461 -21.38 -2.47 -1.34
C GLU A 461 -20.50 -3.64 -0.85
N LEU A 462 -19.20 -3.39 -0.63
CA LEU A 462 -18.29 -4.37 -0.01
C LEU A 462 -18.69 -4.75 1.41
N MET A 463 -19.52 -3.96 2.07
CA MET A 463 -19.94 -4.21 3.45
C MET A 463 -21.44 -4.51 3.57
N MET A 464 -22.17 -4.53 2.44
CA MET A 464 -23.62 -4.67 2.43
C MET A 464 -24.05 -6.12 2.71
N PRO A 465 -24.88 -6.37 3.74
CA PRO A 465 -25.45 -7.71 3.97
C PRO A 465 -26.60 -8.03 3.01
N ASP A 466 -26.84 -9.32 2.72
CA ASP A 466 -27.91 -9.79 1.82
C ASP A 466 -29.34 -9.38 2.24
N GLY A 467 -29.50 -9.04 3.53
CA GLY A 467 -30.77 -8.63 4.14
C GLY A 467 -31.25 -7.22 3.76
N PHE A 468 -30.52 -6.49 2.93
CA PHE A 468 -30.84 -5.14 2.51
C PHE A 468 -31.34 -5.09 1.06
N ALA A 469 -32.34 -4.24 0.81
CA ALA A 469 -32.70 -3.79 -0.52
C ALA A 469 -32.00 -2.43 -0.73
N TRP A 470 -30.74 -2.50 -1.16
CA TRP A 470 -29.86 -1.36 -1.31
C TRP A 470 -30.02 -0.69 -2.68
N ASP A 471 -30.16 0.62 -2.67
CA ASP A 471 -29.96 1.49 -3.84
C ASP A 471 -28.97 2.60 -3.46
N CYS A 472 -28.24 3.14 -4.42
CA CYS A 472 -27.23 4.15 -4.14
C CYS A 472 -27.31 5.31 -5.14
N MET A 473 -26.99 6.50 -4.63
CA MET A 473 -26.68 7.68 -5.40
C MET A 473 -25.34 8.28 -4.95
N PRO A 474 -24.22 8.05 -5.68
CA PRO A 474 -22.93 8.65 -5.37
C PRO A 474 -22.91 10.15 -5.72
N SER A 475 -21.96 10.90 -5.18
CA SER A 475 -21.82 12.35 -5.50
C SER A 475 -21.61 12.64 -6.99
N THR A 476 -21.08 11.68 -7.75
CA THR A 476 -20.85 11.80 -9.20
C THR A 476 -22.13 11.88 -10.02
N ASP A 477 -23.27 11.51 -9.44
CA ASP A 477 -24.59 11.61 -10.10
C ASP A 477 -25.13 13.05 -10.11
N PHE A 478 -24.48 13.97 -9.39
CA PHE A 478 -24.90 15.35 -9.26
C PHE A 478 -23.99 16.31 -10.04
N LEU A 479 -24.58 17.40 -10.52
CA LEU A 479 -23.86 18.48 -11.19
C LEU A 479 -22.75 19.03 -10.27
N ASP A 480 -21.56 19.23 -10.82
CA ASP A 480 -20.35 19.67 -10.10
C ASP A 480 -19.95 18.77 -8.90
N GLN A 481 -20.46 17.53 -8.83
CA GLN A 481 -20.26 16.60 -7.71
C GLN A 481 -20.73 17.16 -6.36
N LYS A 482 -21.66 18.11 -6.38
CA LYS A 482 -22.26 18.73 -5.19
C LYS A 482 -23.65 18.17 -4.99
N VAL A 483 -23.82 17.38 -3.94
CA VAL A 483 -25.13 16.86 -3.55
C VAL A 483 -26.00 18.02 -3.06
N PRO A 484 -27.11 18.34 -3.76
CA PRO A 484 -27.99 19.43 -3.37
C PRO A 484 -28.75 19.07 -2.09
N ARG A 485 -29.08 20.10 -1.31
CA ARG A 485 -29.97 19.95 -0.14
C ARG A 485 -31.41 19.65 -0.53
N ASP A 486 -31.80 20.00 -1.75
CA ASP A 486 -33.10 19.64 -2.30
C ASP A 486 -33.13 18.13 -2.59
N THR A 487 -33.84 17.40 -1.73
CA THR A 487 -33.94 15.94 -1.81
C THR A 487 -34.88 15.44 -2.90
N THR A 488 -35.62 16.33 -3.56
CA THR A 488 -36.45 15.94 -4.73
C THR A 488 -35.60 15.53 -5.92
N THR A 489 -34.35 16.00 -6.00
CA THR A 489 -33.40 15.58 -7.04
C THR A 489 -32.69 14.27 -6.69
N TRP A 490 -32.94 13.69 -5.51
CA TRP A 490 -32.35 12.42 -5.09
C TRP A 490 -33.18 11.28 -5.69
N THR A 491 -32.97 11.00 -6.97
CA THR A 491 -33.85 10.14 -7.77
C THR A 491 -33.98 8.71 -7.23
N ALA A 492 -32.90 8.15 -6.66
CA ALA A 492 -32.95 6.85 -5.98
C ALA A 492 -33.88 6.89 -4.75
N LEU A 493 -33.84 7.96 -3.96
CA LEU A 493 -34.74 8.16 -2.83
C LEU A 493 -36.20 8.24 -3.27
N VAL A 494 -36.49 9.15 -4.22
CA VAL A 494 -37.86 9.38 -4.70
C VAL A 494 -38.48 8.08 -5.21
N ARG A 495 -37.75 7.34 -6.06
CA ARG A 495 -38.18 6.05 -6.61
C ARG A 495 -38.47 5.01 -5.54
N ASN A 496 -37.63 4.92 -4.51
CA ASN A 496 -37.80 3.90 -3.48
C ASN A 496 -38.90 4.28 -2.47
N VAL A 497 -39.15 5.56 -2.19
CA VAL A 497 -40.31 6.03 -1.39
C VAL A 497 -41.63 5.79 -2.12
N GLU A 498 -41.63 5.78 -3.45
CA GLU A 498 -42.82 5.37 -4.22
C GLU A 498 -43.09 3.87 -4.13
N ARG A 499 -42.03 3.06 -4.07
CA ARG A 499 -42.09 1.59 -4.04
C ARG A 499 -42.40 1.01 -2.67
N TYR A 500 -41.85 1.60 -1.60
CA TYR A 500 -41.96 1.09 -0.23
C TYR A 500 -42.78 2.04 0.64
N PRO A 501 -43.45 1.54 1.70
CA PRO A 501 -44.17 2.39 2.65
C PRO A 501 -43.26 3.39 3.38
N PHE A 502 -42.00 3.01 3.55
CA PHE A 502 -40.91 3.86 4.02
C PHE A 502 -39.58 3.33 3.47
N VAL A 503 -38.55 4.15 3.49
CA VAL A 503 -37.16 3.73 3.26
C VAL A 503 -36.22 4.33 4.30
N TYR A 504 -35.16 3.61 4.62
CA TYR A 504 -34.04 4.20 5.32
C TYR A 504 -33.15 4.97 4.33
N VAL A 505 -32.67 6.13 4.74
CA VAL A 505 -31.71 6.95 3.98
C VAL A 505 -30.46 7.11 4.81
N MET A 506 -29.34 6.64 4.28
CA MET A 506 -28.03 6.79 4.88
C MET A 506 -27.24 7.88 4.13
N THR A 507 -26.85 8.95 4.80
CA THR A 507 -26.18 10.09 4.16
C THR A 507 -25.19 10.82 5.06
N ASP A 508 -24.12 11.35 4.45
CA ASP A 508 -23.15 12.27 5.09
C ASP A 508 -23.37 13.74 4.71
N TYR A 509 -24.49 14.06 4.04
CA TYR A 509 -24.83 15.41 3.57
C TYR A 509 -25.88 16.13 4.42
N LEU A 510 -26.63 15.41 5.24
CA LEU A 510 -27.65 15.98 6.12
C LEU A 510 -27.16 16.00 7.57
N ALA A 511 -27.32 17.15 8.21
CA ALA A 511 -27.05 17.30 9.63
C ALA A 511 -28.24 16.74 10.45
N PRO A 512 -28.00 16.14 11.63
CA PRO A 512 -29.06 15.55 12.46
C PRO A 512 -30.22 16.50 12.84
N ASP A 513 -29.96 17.80 12.84
CA ASP A 513 -30.87 18.86 13.27
C ASP A 513 -31.61 19.57 12.12
N GLN A 514 -31.39 19.16 10.86
CA GLN A 514 -31.92 19.85 9.68
C GLN A 514 -32.65 18.89 8.73
N PRO A 515 -33.85 18.39 9.09
CA PRO A 515 -34.64 17.53 8.21
C PRO A 515 -35.12 18.29 6.97
N PRO A 516 -35.07 17.68 5.77
CA PRO A 516 -35.65 18.25 4.55
C PRO A 516 -37.19 18.36 4.64
N ALA A 517 -37.78 19.35 3.96
CA ALA A 517 -39.21 19.69 4.12
C ALA A 517 -40.19 18.89 3.22
N THR A 518 -39.70 18.19 2.18
CA THR A 518 -40.53 17.64 1.09
C THR A 518 -41.13 16.27 1.37
N LEU A 519 -40.53 15.49 2.27
CA LEU A 519 -40.99 14.16 2.68
C LEU A 519 -41.11 14.12 4.21
N ALA A 520 -41.72 13.07 4.75
CA ALA A 520 -41.72 12.85 6.19
C ALA A 520 -40.40 12.18 6.61
N TRP A 521 -39.48 12.97 7.19
CA TRP A 521 -38.18 12.51 7.67
C TRP A 521 -38.19 12.33 9.19
N GLN A 522 -37.74 11.17 9.65
CA GLN A 522 -37.50 10.88 11.06
C GLN A 522 -36.04 10.46 11.22
N LEU A 523 -35.27 11.19 12.03
CA LEU A 523 -33.91 10.77 12.37
C LEU A 523 -33.98 9.48 13.17
N VAL A 524 -33.28 8.44 12.70
CA VAL A 524 -33.15 7.17 13.40
C VAL A 524 -31.91 7.23 14.30
N ALA A 525 -30.77 7.57 13.70
CA ALA A 525 -29.49 7.64 14.41
C ALA A 525 -28.46 8.48 13.64
N ALA A 526 -27.40 8.88 14.34
CA ALA A 526 -26.22 9.52 13.76
C ALA A 526 -24.96 8.81 14.24
N TYR A 527 -24.12 8.41 13.29
CA TYR A 527 -22.94 7.58 13.51
C TYR A 527 -21.68 8.42 13.29
N PRO A 528 -20.87 8.70 14.33
CA PRO A 528 -19.66 9.49 14.18
C PRO A 528 -18.56 8.71 13.45
N ARG A 529 -17.83 9.39 12.56
CA ARG A 529 -16.59 8.85 12.01
C ARG A 529 -15.45 9.05 13.02
N PRO A 530 -14.53 8.08 13.20
CA PRO A 530 -13.41 8.22 14.12
C PRO A 530 -12.55 9.45 13.81
N HIS A 531 -12.00 10.12 14.84
CA HIS A 531 -11.09 11.28 14.74
C HIS A 531 -11.62 12.49 13.96
N GLY A 532 -12.92 12.60 13.71
CA GLY A 532 -13.51 13.74 13.01
C GLY A 532 -14.85 14.15 13.59
N THR A 533 -15.37 15.27 13.09
CA THR A 533 -16.72 15.76 13.41
C THR A 533 -17.77 15.28 12.41
N ASN A 534 -17.35 14.60 11.34
CA ASN A 534 -18.24 14.11 10.30
C ASN A 534 -19.05 12.93 10.83
N VAL A 535 -20.35 12.95 10.58
CA VAL A 535 -21.28 11.89 10.94
C VAL A 535 -21.92 11.33 9.68
N VAL A 536 -22.33 10.06 9.74
CA VAL A 536 -23.31 9.51 8.80
C VAL A 536 -24.63 9.47 9.54
N THR A 537 -25.66 10.09 8.96
CA THR A 537 -27.01 10.07 9.51
C THR A 537 -27.83 8.99 8.82
N VAL A 538 -28.71 8.36 9.61
CA VAL A 538 -29.71 7.41 9.11
C VAL A 538 -31.08 8.00 9.42
N TRP A 539 -31.90 8.12 8.38
CA TRP A 539 -33.24 8.66 8.45
C TRP A 539 -34.25 7.61 7.98
N ARG A 540 -35.42 7.56 8.60
CA ARG A 540 -36.58 6.86 8.08
C ARG A 540 -37.42 7.88 7.31
N VAL A 541 -37.67 7.62 6.04
CA VAL A 541 -38.30 8.56 5.11
C VAL A 541 -39.57 7.92 4.53
N SER A 542 -40.67 8.66 4.54
CA SER A 542 -41.96 8.22 4.01
C SER A 542 -42.69 9.37 3.30
N LYS A 543 -43.76 9.05 2.57
CA LYS A 543 -44.61 10.08 1.93
C LYS A 543 -45.22 10.99 3.00
N SER A 544 -45.21 12.30 2.75
CA SER A 544 -45.88 13.24 3.65
C SER A 544 -47.37 12.96 3.68
N SER A 545 -47.98 12.93 4.86
CA SER A 545 -49.41 12.64 5.06
C SER A 545 -50.36 13.70 4.48
N GLY A 546 -49.85 14.73 3.78
CA GLY A 546 -50.61 15.79 3.14
C GLY A 546 -51.09 15.52 1.70
N ASP A 547 -50.67 14.42 1.06
CA ASP A 547 -51.05 14.10 -0.34
C ASP A 547 -52.16 13.04 -0.46
N VAL A 548 -52.82 12.67 0.64
CA VAL A 548 -54.09 11.93 0.58
C VAL A 548 -55.20 12.94 0.30
N ASN A 549 -55.24 13.48 -0.92
CA ASN A 549 -56.41 14.23 -1.38
C ASN A 549 -57.56 13.23 -1.49
N GLU A 550 -58.54 13.45 -0.62
CA GLU A 550 -59.87 12.85 -0.61
C GLU A 550 -60.45 12.85 -2.04
N THR A 551 -60.45 11.69 -2.69
CA THR A 551 -61.44 11.39 -3.72
C THR A 551 -62.79 11.25 -3.00
N HIS A 552 -63.40 12.38 -2.68
CA HIS A 552 -64.82 12.45 -2.36
C HIS A 552 -65.59 11.98 -3.60
N SER A 553 -66.01 10.72 -3.56
CA SER A 553 -67.02 10.15 -4.44
C SER A 553 -68.33 10.89 -4.20
N SER A 554 -68.63 11.86 -5.06
CA SER A 554 -69.93 12.48 -5.20
C SER A 554 -70.93 11.45 -5.73
N GLU A 555 -71.48 10.64 -4.83
CA GLU A 555 -72.63 9.79 -5.12
C GLU A 555 -73.82 10.71 -5.40
N THR A 556 -74.18 10.81 -6.68
CA THR A 556 -75.32 11.59 -7.15
C THR A 556 -76.59 10.82 -6.81
N GLN A 557 -77.32 11.28 -5.79
CA GLN A 557 -78.69 10.84 -5.53
C GLN A 557 -79.59 11.27 -6.70
N ILE A 558 -80.14 10.30 -7.42
CA ILE A 558 -81.34 10.48 -8.23
C ILE A 558 -82.48 9.77 -7.48
N GLY A 559 -83.37 10.58 -6.90
CA GLY A 559 -84.64 10.15 -6.33
C GLY A 559 -85.77 10.12 -7.39
N PRO A 560 -86.96 9.66 -6.98
CA PRO A 560 -87.85 8.76 -7.74
C PRO A 560 -88.61 9.35 -8.94
#